data_AF-A0AA39N0R6-F1
#
_entry.id   AF-A0AA39N0R6-F1
#
_cell.length_a   1.000
_cell.length_b   1.000
_cell.length_c   1.000
_cell.angle_alpha   90.00
_cell.angle_beta   90.00
_cell.angle_gamma   90.00
#
_symmetry.space_group_name_H-M   'P 1'
#
loop_
_entity.id
_entity.type
_entity.pdbx_description
1 polymer ?
#
loop_
_entity_poly.entity_id
_entity_poly.type
_entity_poly.pdbx_seq_one_letter_code
_entity_poly.pdbx_strand_id
1 'polypeptide(L)'
;MLALVSEVLSREKSQQGGHWEQPFGGMSVILYGDFHQFPPVGNPSAALYDSCSKGERAEIGRELYQLFTNVVILTKQNRVRDEGWIALLNRLRIGGCTADDLRELDKLVIDKTEGLDFTAAPWKDAIFVTSRHGPRDRWNNEALRRHCYLSGQ
;
A
#
# COMPACT_ATOMS: atom_id res chain seq x y z
N MET A 1 13.22 4.81 9.42
CA MET A 1 13.50 4.84 7.97
C MET A 1 14.18 6.13 7.56
N LEU A 2 13.55 7.31 7.72
CA LEU A 2 14.15 8.58 7.30
C LEU A 2 15.49 8.91 7.97
N ALA A 3 15.64 8.63 9.26
CA ALA A 3 16.91 8.81 9.96
C ALA A 3 18.06 8.05 9.27
N LEU A 4 17.83 6.78 8.93
CA LEU A 4 18.82 5.95 8.23
C LEU A 4 19.10 6.48 6.81
N VAL A 5 18.07 6.91 6.09
CA VAL A 5 18.24 7.47 4.74
C VAL A 5 19.06 8.76 4.80
N SER A 6 18.75 9.65 5.74
CA SER A 6 19.51 10.90 5.93
C SER A 6 20.96 10.62 6.31
N GLU A 7 21.19 9.67 7.22
CA GLU A 7 22.54 9.27 7.64
C GLU A 7 23.35 8.73 6.46
N VAL A 8 22.80 7.80 5.67
CA VAL A 8 23.49 7.20 4.52
C VAL A 8 23.81 8.28 3.48
N LEU A 9 22.84 9.14 3.12
CA LEU A 9 23.06 10.19 2.13
C LEU A 9 24.10 11.23 2.59
N SER A 10 24.08 11.58 3.88
CA SER A 10 25.04 12.54 4.44
C SER A 10 26.46 11.97 4.40
N ARG A 11 26.64 10.69 4.72
CA ARG A 11 27.94 10.00 4.63
C ARG A 11 28.48 9.98 3.20
N GLU A 12 27.66 9.61 2.22
CA GLU A 12 28.05 9.60 0.80
C GLU A 12 28.42 11.01 0.31
N LYS A 13 27.65 12.02 0.70
CA LYS A 13 27.93 13.41 0.33
C LYS A 13 29.18 13.98 1.00
N SER A 14 29.49 13.55 2.22
CA SER A 14 30.72 13.95 2.92
C SER A 14 31.98 13.55 2.14
N GLN A 15 31.99 12.34 1.58
CA GLN A 15 33.12 11.84 0.77
C GLN A 15 33.29 12.61 -0.56
N GLN A 16 32.24 13.28 -1.03
CA GLN A 16 32.21 14.03 -2.28
C GLN A 16 32.37 15.55 -2.07
N GLY A 17 32.63 16.02 -0.85
CA GLY A 17 32.71 17.45 -0.52
C GLY A 17 31.36 18.19 -0.64
N GLY A 18 30.24 17.47 -0.57
CA GLY A 18 28.88 18.03 -0.63
C GLY A 18 28.39 18.57 0.72
N HIS A 19 27.12 18.98 0.76
CA HIS A 19 26.46 19.55 1.96
C HIS A 19 26.03 18.48 2.97
N TRP A 20 26.98 17.74 3.52
CA TRP A 20 26.73 16.64 4.46
C TRP A 20 26.12 17.08 5.81
N GLU A 21 26.24 18.35 6.17
CA GLU A 21 25.63 18.93 7.39
C GLU A 21 24.12 19.15 7.23
N GLN A 22 23.63 19.18 5.99
CA GLN A 22 22.20 19.35 5.73
C GLN A 22 21.48 18.00 5.79
N PRO A 23 20.21 17.96 6.22
CA PRO A 23 19.37 16.77 6.11
C PRO A 23 19.47 16.15 4.71
N PHE A 24 19.58 14.82 4.65
CA PHE A 24 19.74 14.06 3.41
C PHE A 24 20.96 14.46 2.56
N GLY A 25 22.01 15.02 3.17
CA GLY A 25 23.19 15.50 2.45
C GLY A 25 22.90 16.63 1.47
N GLY A 26 21.87 17.44 1.73
CA GLY A 26 21.43 18.55 0.87
C GLY A 26 20.65 18.11 -0.37
N MET A 27 20.22 16.85 -0.44
CA MET A 27 19.39 16.36 -1.54
C MET A 27 17.93 16.79 -1.39
N SER A 28 17.30 17.14 -2.51
CA SER A 28 15.84 17.30 -2.55
C SER A 28 15.17 15.93 -2.45
N VAL A 29 14.34 15.76 -1.42
CA VAL A 29 13.58 14.54 -1.16
C VAL A 29 12.09 14.82 -1.35
N ILE A 30 11.40 13.93 -2.04
CA ILE A 30 9.94 13.97 -2.19
C ILE A 30 9.37 12.70 -1.58
N LEU A 31 8.51 12.84 -0.58
CA LEU A 31 7.76 11.74 0.01
C LEU A 31 6.39 11.63 -0.67
N TYR A 32 6.00 10.42 -1.05
CA TYR A 32 4.68 10.14 -1.59
C TYR A 32 4.17 8.81 -1.01
N GLY A 33 2.86 8.72 -0.82
CA GLY A 33 2.23 7.55 -0.23
C GLY A 33 0.78 7.82 0.15
N ASP A 34 0.14 6.83 0.75
CA ASP A 34 -1.24 6.90 1.21
C ASP A 34 -1.36 6.33 2.62
N PHE A 35 -1.64 7.21 3.59
CA PHE A 35 -1.71 6.84 5.01
C PHE A 35 -2.92 5.98 5.39
N HIS A 36 -3.92 5.87 4.52
CA HIS A 36 -5.07 4.98 4.76
C HIS A 36 -4.84 3.56 4.21
N GLN A 37 -3.62 3.28 3.72
CA GLN A 37 -3.19 1.92 3.39
C GLN A 37 -2.55 1.24 4.61
N PHE A 38 -1.95 0.07 4.40
CA PHE A 38 -1.40 -0.73 5.49
C PHE A 38 -0.29 0.01 6.25
N PRO A 39 -0.30 -0.04 7.60
CA PRO A 39 0.79 0.50 8.40
C PRO A 39 2.08 -0.30 8.19
N PRO A 40 3.24 0.20 8.68
CA PRO A 40 4.47 -0.57 8.68
C PRO A 40 4.29 -1.95 9.31
N VAL A 41 4.77 -2.98 8.62
CA VAL A 41 4.61 -4.39 9.05
C VAL A 41 5.44 -4.65 10.31
N GLY A 42 4.85 -5.32 11.30
CA GLY A 42 5.55 -5.77 12.52
C GLY A 42 5.79 -4.68 13.57
N ASN A 43 5.65 -3.40 13.22
CA ASN A 43 5.70 -2.31 14.18
C ASN A 43 4.75 -1.17 13.77
N PRO A 44 3.46 -1.24 14.15
CA PRO A 44 2.47 -0.24 13.78
C PRO A 44 2.83 1.19 14.24
N SER A 45 3.51 1.32 15.38
CA SER A 45 3.94 2.62 15.91
C SER A 45 5.25 3.15 15.31
N ALA A 46 5.83 2.43 14.33
CA ALA A 46 6.96 2.93 13.55
C ALA A 46 6.55 3.90 12.42
N ALA A 47 5.25 4.19 12.27
CA ALA A 47 4.79 5.19 11.34
C ALA A 47 5.42 6.56 11.69
N LEU A 48 5.96 7.25 10.69
CA LEU A 48 6.70 8.51 10.89
C LEU A 48 5.84 9.65 11.45
N TYR A 49 4.52 9.56 11.24
CA TYR A 49 3.52 10.49 11.74
C TYR A 49 2.94 10.09 13.10
N ASP A 50 3.31 8.92 13.65
CA ASP A 50 2.84 8.49 14.97
C ASP A 50 3.69 9.15 16.08
N SER A 51 3.02 9.87 16.99
CA SER A 51 3.66 10.48 18.15
C SER A 51 4.16 9.43 19.17
N CYS A 52 3.61 8.22 19.14
CA CYS A 52 3.92 7.13 20.06
C CYS A 52 5.19 6.35 19.70
N SER A 53 5.85 6.66 18.58
CA SER A 53 7.10 6.03 18.19
C SER A 53 8.19 6.28 19.24
N LYS A 54 8.80 5.23 19.80
CA LYS A 54 9.83 5.34 20.83
C LYS A 54 11.22 4.99 20.30
N GLY A 55 12.23 5.72 20.77
CA GLY A 55 13.65 5.45 20.51
C GLY A 55 14.29 6.50 19.62
N GLU A 56 15.58 6.74 19.85
CA GLU A 56 16.38 7.81 19.23
C GLU A 56 16.21 7.89 17.70
N ARG A 57 16.33 6.76 16.99
CA ARG A 57 16.17 6.73 15.53
C ARG A 57 14.75 7.05 15.06
N ALA A 58 13.74 6.74 15.85
CA ALA A 58 12.35 7.05 15.53
C ALA A 58 12.08 8.55 15.74
N GLU A 59 12.61 9.11 16.83
CA GLU A 59 12.54 10.54 17.15
C GLU A 59 13.22 11.39 16.08
N ILE A 60 14.47 11.07 15.71
CA ILE A 60 15.19 11.73 14.59
C ILE A 60 14.39 11.59 13.29
N GLY A 61 13.84 10.39 13.02
CA GLY A 61 13.02 10.16 11.84
C GLY A 61 11.77 11.03 11.79
N ARG A 62 11.13 11.29 12.93
CA ARG A 62 9.96 12.15 13.06
C ARG A 62 10.33 13.62 12.91
N GLU A 63 11.42 14.07 13.51
CA GLU A 63 11.93 15.44 13.35
C GLU A 63 12.24 15.72 11.87
N LEU A 64 12.92 14.80 11.18
CA LEU A 64 13.15 14.89 9.74
C LEU A 64 11.83 14.91 8.94
N TYR A 65 10.84 14.12 9.33
CA TYR A 65 9.53 14.13 8.68
C TYR A 65 8.80 15.48 8.85
N GLN A 66 8.97 16.15 9.99
CA GLN A 66 8.37 17.47 10.25
C GLN A 66 8.99 18.61 9.42
N LEU A 67 10.17 18.41 8.83
CA LEU A 67 10.78 19.37 7.90
C LEU A 67 10.01 19.48 6.58
N PHE A 68 9.16 18.49 6.24
CA PHE A 68 8.34 18.51 5.03
C PHE A 68 7.07 19.33 5.25
N THR A 69 7.13 20.62 4.93
CA THR A 69 6.02 21.57 5.13
C THR A 69 5.12 21.73 3.90
N ASN A 70 5.62 21.39 2.71
CA ASN A 70 4.83 21.41 1.48
C ASN A 70 4.09 20.09 1.28
N VAL A 71 2.77 20.12 1.49
CA VAL A 71 1.90 18.95 1.30
C VAL A 71 0.99 19.17 0.10
N VAL A 72 0.98 18.20 -0.82
CA VAL A 72 0.07 18.18 -1.98
C VAL A 72 -0.86 16.97 -1.86
N ILE A 73 -2.17 17.22 -1.80
CA ILE A 73 -3.19 16.18 -1.74
C ILE A 73 -3.79 16.00 -3.14
N LEU A 74 -3.66 14.80 -3.71
CA LEU A 74 -4.29 14.45 -4.99
C LEU A 74 -5.74 14.01 -4.75
N THR A 75 -6.71 14.76 -5.29
CA THR A 75 -8.15 14.52 -5.06
C THR A 75 -8.86 13.84 -6.23
N LYS A 76 -8.28 13.87 -7.44
CA LYS A 76 -8.89 13.29 -8.64
C LYS A 76 -8.70 11.77 -8.68
N GLN A 77 -9.80 11.03 -8.68
CA GLN A 77 -9.80 9.58 -8.95
C GLN A 77 -9.67 9.31 -10.46
N ASN A 78 -8.68 8.50 -10.83
CA ASN A 78 -8.45 8.10 -12.23
C ASN A 78 -8.72 6.61 -12.48
N ARG A 79 -8.78 5.78 -11.42
CA ARG A 79 -8.94 4.32 -11.54
C ARG A 79 -10.40 3.91 -11.72
N VAL A 80 -11.27 4.43 -10.86
CA VAL A 80 -12.71 4.17 -10.90
C VAL A 80 -13.40 5.42 -11.45
N ARG A 81 -14.41 5.22 -12.29
CA ARG A 81 -15.24 6.29 -12.87
C ARG A 81 -16.68 6.29 -12.35
N ASP A 82 -17.11 5.19 -11.74
CA ASP A 82 -18.44 5.08 -11.13
C ASP A 82 -18.52 5.96 -9.86
N GLU A 83 -19.41 6.94 -9.87
CA GLU A 83 -19.52 7.93 -8.80
C GLU A 83 -20.02 7.31 -7.49
N GLY A 84 -20.93 6.33 -7.57
CA GLY A 84 -21.44 5.60 -6.41
C GLY A 84 -20.33 4.82 -5.71
N TRP A 85 -19.53 4.10 -6.49
CA TRP A 85 -18.37 3.34 -6.00
C TRP A 85 -17.28 4.24 -5.44
N ILE A 86 -17.00 5.39 -6.07
CA ILE A 86 -16.07 6.39 -5.54
C ILE A 86 -16.56 6.90 -4.18
N ALA A 87 -17.85 7.21 -4.05
CA ALA A 87 -18.43 7.68 -2.79
C ALA A 87 -18.34 6.60 -1.69
N LEU A 88 -18.61 5.33 -2.03
CA LEU A 88 -18.44 4.19 -1.14
C LEU A 88 -16.98 4.06 -0.69
N LEU A 89 -16.01 4.05 -1.61
CA LEU A 89 -14.59 3.93 -1.28
C LEU A 89 -14.09 5.08 -0.40
N ASN A 90 -14.57 6.30 -0.63
CA ASN A 90 -14.23 7.45 0.20
C ASN A 90 -14.75 7.31 1.65
N ARG A 91 -15.95 6.75 1.83
CA ARG A 91 -16.47 6.43 3.18
C ARG A 91 -15.70 5.29 3.82
N LEU A 92 -15.42 4.23 3.07
CA LEU A 92 -14.63 3.08 3.53
C LEU A 92 -13.26 3.51 4.04
N ARG A 93 -12.60 4.42 3.33
CA ARG A 93 -11.28 4.97 3.69
C ARG A 93 -11.20 5.50 5.12
N ILE A 94 -12.27 6.11 5.63
CA ILE A 94 -12.32 6.70 6.98
C ILE A 94 -13.14 5.87 7.98
N GLY A 95 -13.57 4.66 7.59
CA GLY A 95 -14.43 3.81 8.41
C GLY A 95 -15.88 4.30 8.54
N GLY A 96 -16.34 5.15 7.63
CA GLY A 96 -17.68 5.77 7.64
C GLY A 96 -18.72 5.08 6.77
N CYS A 97 -18.60 3.77 6.53
CA CYS A 97 -19.56 3.03 5.69
C CYS A 97 -20.98 3.04 6.27
N THR A 98 -21.95 3.16 5.39
CA THR A 98 -23.39 3.13 5.68
C THR A 98 -23.97 1.73 5.45
N ALA A 99 -25.22 1.51 5.88
CA ALA A 99 -25.93 0.27 5.58
C ALA A 99 -26.13 0.05 4.06
N ASP A 100 -26.27 1.14 3.28
CA ASP A 100 -26.33 1.05 1.82
C ASP A 100 -25.00 0.59 1.22
N ASP A 101 -23.87 1.08 1.74
CA ASP A 101 -22.55 0.63 1.29
C ASP A 101 -22.34 -0.87 1.50
N LEU A 102 -22.77 -1.38 2.66
CA LEU A 102 -22.69 -2.81 2.96
C LEU A 102 -23.57 -3.61 2.01
N ARG A 103 -24.79 -3.16 1.74
CA ARG A 103 -25.67 -3.81 0.74
C ARG A 103 -25.07 -3.82 -0.66
N GLU A 104 -24.36 -2.76 -1.06
CA GLU A 104 -23.65 -2.73 -2.35
C GLU A 104 -22.48 -3.73 -2.37
N LEU A 105 -21.73 -3.87 -1.27
CA LEU A 105 -20.65 -4.84 -1.16
C LEU A 105 -21.16 -6.29 -1.15
N ASP A 106 -22.30 -6.55 -0.51
CA ASP A 106 -22.90 -7.89 -0.42
C ASP A 106 -23.25 -8.45 -1.81
N LYS A 107 -23.53 -7.60 -2.80
CA LYS A 107 -23.76 -8.02 -4.19
C LYS A 107 -22.53 -8.64 -4.85
N LEU A 108 -21.34 -8.40 -4.31
CA LEU A 108 -20.08 -8.96 -4.80
C LEU A 108 -19.74 -10.31 -4.15
N VAL A 109 -20.48 -10.72 -3.13
CA VAL A 109 -20.28 -11.99 -2.45
C VAL A 109 -20.88 -13.12 -3.30
N ILE A 110 -20.07 -14.14 -3.56
CA ILE A 110 -20.50 -15.34 -4.26
C ILE A 110 -20.84 -16.40 -3.20
N ASP A 111 -22.10 -16.41 -2.76
CA ASP A 111 -22.57 -17.38 -1.76
C ASP A 111 -22.85 -18.77 -2.34
N LYS A 112 -23.25 -18.83 -3.63
CA LYS A 112 -23.51 -20.08 -4.35
C LYS A 112 -22.62 -20.17 -5.56
N THR A 113 -21.84 -21.25 -5.62
CA THR A 113 -20.98 -21.56 -6.78
C THR A 113 -21.71 -22.40 -7.83
N GLU A 114 -22.94 -22.83 -7.55
CA GLU A 114 -23.78 -23.58 -8.48
C GLU A 114 -24.04 -22.76 -9.74
N GLY A 115 -23.62 -23.29 -10.90
CA GLY A 115 -23.77 -22.62 -12.19
C GLY A 115 -22.65 -21.65 -12.58
N LEU A 116 -21.63 -21.45 -11.72
CA LEU A 116 -20.45 -20.67 -12.08
C LEU A 116 -19.37 -21.56 -12.70
N ASP A 117 -18.92 -21.18 -13.89
CA ASP A 117 -17.77 -21.78 -14.54
C ASP A 117 -16.51 -20.94 -14.28
N PHE A 118 -15.71 -21.37 -13.30
CA PHE A 118 -14.42 -20.74 -12.97
C PHE A 118 -13.34 -20.98 -14.04
N THR A 119 -13.62 -21.79 -15.06
CA THR A 119 -12.73 -22.02 -16.20
C THR A 119 -13.00 -21.08 -17.38
N ALA A 120 -14.12 -20.35 -17.36
CA ALA A 120 -14.49 -19.35 -18.35
C ALA A 120 -14.18 -17.91 -17.89
N ALA A 121 -14.22 -16.96 -18.82
CA ALA A 121 -14.13 -15.53 -18.48
C ALA A 121 -15.36 -15.08 -17.67
N PRO A 122 -15.21 -14.15 -16.70
CA PRO A 122 -13.98 -13.46 -16.31
C PRO A 122 -13.09 -14.23 -15.32
N TRP A 123 -13.56 -15.37 -14.79
CA TRP A 123 -12.93 -16.09 -13.69
C TRP A 123 -11.59 -16.75 -14.04
N LYS A 124 -11.46 -17.23 -15.27
CA LYS A 124 -10.26 -17.94 -15.74
C LYS A 124 -8.99 -17.07 -15.63
N ASP A 125 -9.15 -15.76 -15.76
CA ASP A 125 -8.06 -14.77 -15.74
C ASP A 125 -8.09 -13.93 -14.44
N ALA A 126 -8.95 -14.28 -13.48
CA ALA A 126 -9.09 -13.53 -12.24
C ALA A 126 -7.85 -13.66 -11.36
N ILE A 127 -7.42 -12.53 -10.78
CA ILE A 127 -6.32 -12.49 -9.81
C ILE A 127 -6.88 -12.81 -8.43
N PHE A 128 -6.33 -13.84 -7.79
CA PHE A 128 -6.68 -14.17 -6.42
C PHE A 128 -5.87 -13.33 -5.42
N VAL A 129 -6.57 -12.51 -4.65
CA VAL A 129 -5.98 -11.70 -3.57
C VAL A 129 -6.36 -12.31 -2.22
N THR A 130 -5.37 -12.55 -1.38
CA THR A 130 -5.55 -13.16 -0.06
C THR A 130 -4.61 -12.54 0.96
N SER A 131 -5.04 -12.50 2.23
CA SER A 131 -4.26 -11.93 3.34
C SER A 131 -3.14 -12.84 3.84
N ARG A 132 -3.09 -14.11 3.40
CA ARG A 132 -2.17 -15.12 3.92
C ARG A 132 -1.29 -15.69 2.82
N HIS A 133 0.00 -15.87 3.12
CA HIS A 133 0.96 -16.46 2.19
C HIS A 133 0.63 -17.91 1.80
N GLY A 134 0.20 -18.75 2.75
CA GLY A 134 -0.11 -20.17 2.48
C GLY A 134 -1.16 -20.38 1.37
N PRO A 135 -2.35 -19.77 1.46
CA PRO A 135 -3.33 -19.79 0.38
C PRO A 135 -2.83 -19.24 -0.95
N ARG A 136 -2.04 -18.14 -0.94
CA ARG A 136 -1.41 -17.60 -2.14
C ARG A 136 -0.50 -18.62 -2.81
N ASP A 137 0.35 -19.30 -2.03
CA ASP A 137 1.32 -20.27 -2.57
C ASP A 137 0.62 -21.47 -3.19
N ARG A 138 -0.43 -21.98 -2.53
CA ARG A 138 -1.26 -23.05 -3.09
C ARG A 138 -1.93 -22.62 -4.39
N TRP A 139 -2.54 -21.43 -4.42
CA TRP A 139 -3.17 -20.90 -5.62
C TRP A 139 -2.19 -20.76 -6.78
N ASN A 140 -1.02 -20.17 -6.54
CA ASN A 140 0.01 -19.97 -7.56
C ASN A 140 0.55 -21.31 -8.09
N ASN A 141 0.76 -22.30 -7.22
CA ASN A 141 1.20 -23.63 -7.64
C ASN A 141 0.17 -24.34 -8.52
N GLU A 142 -1.12 -24.26 -8.18
CA GLU A 142 -2.19 -24.83 -9.02
C GLU A 142 -2.35 -24.07 -10.34
N ALA A 143 -2.27 -22.73 -10.32
CA ALA A 143 -2.29 -21.92 -11.53
C ALA A 143 -1.14 -22.27 -12.47
N LEU A 144 0.06 -22.50 -11.93
CA LEU A 144 1.23 -22.95 -12.70
C LEU A 144 1.00 -24.33 -13.33
N ARG A 145 0.52 -25.31 -12.55
CA ARG A 145 0.20 -26.65 -13.07
C ARG A 145 -0.82 -26.60 -14.20
N ARG A 146 -1.88 -25.81 -14.02
CA ARG A 146 -2.91 -25.60 -15.04
C ARG A 146 -2.32 -24.96 -16.30
N HIS A 147 -1.42 -23.97 -16.14
CA HIS A 147 -0.75 -23.36 -17.27
C HIS A 147 0.08 -24.39 -18.05
N CYS A 148 0.96 -25.15 -17.39
CA CYS A 148 1.78 -26.17 -18.05
C CYS A 148 0.95 -27.23 -18.78
N TYR A 149 -0.18 -27.65 -18.19
CA TYR A 149 -1.09 -28.59 -18.84
C TYR A 149 -1.70 -28.03 -20.13
N LEU A 150 -2.03 -26.74 -20.16
CA LEU A 150 -2.68 -26.09 -21.32
C LEU A 150 -1.67 -25.62 -22.38
N SER A 151 -0.48 -25.19 -21.99
CA SER A 151 0.55 -24.65 -22.88
C SER A 151 1.56 -25.68 -23.38
N GLY A 152 1.71 -26.82 -22.67
CA GLY A 152 2.73 -27.83 -22.96
C GLY A 152 4.17 -27.38 -22.65
N GLN A 153 4.33 -26.32 -21.87
CA GLN A 153 5.62 -25.75 -21.43
C GLN A 153 5.69 -25.64 -19.91
#